data_AF-A0A1H4RU51-F1
#
_entry.id   AF-A0A1H4RU51-F1
#
_cell.length_a   1.000
_cell.length_b   1.000
_cell.length_c   1.000
_cell.angle_alpha   90.00
_cell.angle_beta   90.00
_cell.angle_gamma   90.00
#
_symmetry.space_group_name_H-M   'P 1'
#
loop_
_entity.id
_entity.type
_entity.pdbx_description
1 polymer ?
#
loop_
_entity_poly.entity_id
_entity_poly.type
_entity_poly.pdbx_seq_one_letter_code
_entity_poly.pdbx_strand_id
1 'polypeptide(L)'
;MLNFFRKKKDEKNKLDHPDYLILVEKWDEFLSKIETRFQESLIHAEEALLESLVDSNYDINPTLNAWSGIKSQLMGLGDKVENTFEKKVKPQMLNYIEEWDAIDEAQKGTILNESIYSRIERYQIVLEGKISKRFYDHAITFLNENFNCTQCGAELEVKKDIFRSHYVSCSYCNTVNTFIPSDKIAQIRWVVDNIVRYTVIAEWDALQNEVRNYKKMPSKADHEDKSELLVAFKRREQKERTYWERYMEERYQLLPEYKETFKHDVEVKMKHVYEERKREFDL
;
A
#
# COMPACT_ATOMS: atom_id res chain seq x y z
N MET A 1 -11.93 34.51 -22.92
CA MET A 1 -11.36 35.85 -22.74
C MET A 1 -11.36 36.34 -21.28
N LEU A 2 -12.42 36.12 -20.48
CA LEU A 2 -12.45 36.49 -19.06
C LEU A 2 -11.33 35.86 -18.18
N ASN A 3 -10.98 34.58 -18.39
CA ASN A 3 -9.91 33.91 -17.62
C ASN A 3 -8.49 34.50 -17.86
N PHE A 4 -8.25 35.09 -19.03
CA PHE A 4 -6.92 35.64 -19.37
C PHE A 4 -6.70 37.02 -18.76
N PHE A 5 -7.78 37.82 -18.60
CA PHE A 5 -7.73 39.12 -17.95
C PHE A 5 -7.70 39.01 -16.42
N ARG A 6 -8.33 37.97 -15.84
CA ARG A 6 -8.26 37.69 -14.39
C ARG A 6 -6.85 37.30 -13.96
N LYS A 7 -6.24 36.31 -14.65
CA LYS A 7 -4.88 35.84 -14.37
C LYS A 7 -3.80 36.95 -14.43
N LYS A 8 -3.91 37.88 -15.40
CA LYS A 8 -3.01 39.04 -15.51
C LYS A 8 -3.20 40.10 -14.42
N LYS A 9 -4.39 40.20 -13.83
CA LYS A 9 -4.68 41.11 -12.72
C LYS A 9 -4.19 40.52 -11.40
N ASP A 10 -4.36 39.22 -11.21
CA ASP A 10 -3.94 38.48 -10.02
C ASP A 10 -2.41 38.38 -9.93
N GLU A 11 -1.70 38.15 -11.05
CA GLU A 11 -0.22 38.21 -11.10
C GLU A 11 0.31 39.61 -10.76
N LYS A 12 -0.39 40.68 -11.17
CA LYS A 12 0.01 42.06 -10.89
C LYS A 12 -0.18 42.42 -9.41
N ASN A 13 -1.28 41.98 -8.80
CA ASN A 13 -1.56 42.16 -7.37
C ASN A 13 -0.55 41.39 -6.48
N LYS A 14 -0.14 40.17 -6.86
CA LYS A 14 0.85 39.37 -6.12
C LYS A 14 2.25 40.02 -6.10
N LEU A 15 2.61 40.72 -7.18
CA LEU A 15 3.90 41.43 -7.31
C LEU A 15 3.96 42.77 -6.55
N ASP A 16 2.81 43.34 -6.16
CA ASP A 16 2.73 44.62 -5.45
C ASP A 16 2.94 44.48 -3.92
N HIS A 17 3.05 43.24 -3.40
CA HIS A 17 3.22 42.94 -1.98
C HIS A 17 4.44 42.05 -1.71
N PRO A 18 5.65 42.61 -1.50
CA PRO A 18 6.86 41.82 -1.25
C PRO A 18 6.75 40.91 -0.02
N ASP A 19 6.00 41.33 1.01
CA ASP A 19 5.77 40.54 2.21
C ASP A 19 4.94 39.26 1.95
N TYR A 20 4.04 39.28 0.96
CA TYR A 20 3.31 38.09 0.52
C TYR A 20 4.27 37.08 -0.12
N LEU A 21 5.19 37.54 -0.98
CA LEU A 21 6.18 36.66 -1.62
C LEU A 21 7.10 36.00 -0.59
N ILE A 22 7.53 36.75 0.44
CA ILE A 22 8.29 36.18 1.56
C ILE A 22 7.49 35.09 2.31
N LEU A 23 6.18 35.26 2.44
CA LEU A 23 5.33 34.25 3.08
C LEU A 23 5.17 32.99 2.22
N VAL A 24 5.07 33.15 0.89
CA VAL A 24 5.08 32.03 -0.07
C VAL A 24 6.40 31.27 0.00
N GLU A 25 7.55 31.96 -0.01
CA GLU A 25 8.87 31.33 0.13
C GLU A 25 8.99 30.53 1.43
N LYS A 26 8.56 31.10 2.56
CA LYS A 26 8.53 30.40 3.86
C LYS A 26 7.61 29.18 3.85
N TRP A 27 6.50 29.23 3.11
CA TRP A 27 5.60 28.11 2.94
C TRP A 27 6.24 26.99 2.13
N ASP A 28 6.86 27.34 1.00
CA ASP A 28 7.57 26.39 0.14
C ASP A 28 8.75 25.72 0.88
N GLU A 29 9.52 26.48 1.66
CA GLU A 29 10.58 25.94 2.52
C GLU A 29 10.03 24.96 3.58
N PHE A 30 8.88 25.28 4.17
CA PHE A 30 8.24 24.40 5.13
C PHE A 30 7.81 23.08 4.48
N LEU A 31 7.14 23.16 3.32
CA LEU A 31 6.73 21.97 2.56
C LEU A 31 7.93 21.11 2.17
N SER A 32 9.02 21.73 1.70
CA SER A 32 10.27 21.04 1.38
C SER A 32 10.85 20.31 2.60
N LYS A 33 10.86 20.93 3.78
CA LYS A 33 11.32 20.29 5.02
C LYS A 33 10.45 19.11 5.43
N ILE A 34 9.13 19.19 5.23
CA ILE A 34 8.23 18.05 5.47
C ILE A 34 8.56 16.89 4.51
N GLU A 35 8.73 17.19 3.22
CA GLU A 35 9.09 16.20 2.21
C GLU A 35 10.41 15.51 2.52
N THR A 36 11.47 16.26 2.85
CA THR A 36 12.77 15.70 3.24
C THR A 36 12.63 14.81 4.47
N ARG A 37 11.98 15.29 5.52
CA ARG A 37 11.77 14.50 6.74
C ARG A 37 11.00 13.21 6.46
N PHE A 38 9.98 13.27 5.61
CA PHE A 38 9.21 12.10 5.21
C PHE A 38 10.10 11.06 4.52
N GLN A 39 10.90 11.47 3.54
CA GLN A 39 11.82 10.58 2.82
C GLN A 39 12.87 9.94 3.75
N GLU A 40 13.52 10.75 4.59
CA GLU A 40 14.51 10.27 5.57
C GLU A 40 13.89 9.27 6.55
N SER A 41 12.67 9.56 7.02
CA SER A 41 11.96 8.70 7.98
C SER A 41 11.60 7.35 7.35
N LEU A 42 11.29 7.29 6.05
CA LEU A 42 11.10 6.02 5.35
C LEU A 42 12.39 5.20 5.30
N ILE A 43 13.51 5.81 4.91
CA ILE A 43 14.80 5.12 4.81
C ILE A 43 15.21 4.53 6.16
N HIS A 44 15.20 5.35 7.22
CA HIS A 44 15.55 4.89 8.56
C HIS A 44 14.58 3.83 9.11
N ALA A 45 13.29 3.92 8.76
CA ALA A 45 12.31 2.91 9.13
C ALA A 45 12.61 1.55 8.48
N GLU A 46 13.03 1.53 7.21
CA GLU A 46 13.40 0.27 6.54
C GLU A 46 14.52 -0.43 7.29
N GLU A 47 15.61 0.30 7.51
CA GLU A 47 16.84 -0.22 8.10
C GLU A 47 16.57 -0.76 9.51
N ALA A 48 15.95 0.07 10.36
CA ALA A 48 15.68 -0.28 11.75
C ALA A 48 14.74 -1.48 11.89
N LEU A 49 13.72 -1.61 11.03
CA LEU A 49 12.77 -2.71 11.11
C LEU A 49 13.37 -4.01 10.59
N LEU A 50 14.18 -3.95 9.52
CA LEU A 50 14.85 -5.13 8.99
C LEU A 50 15.96 -5.65 9.92
N GLU A 51 16.64 -4.76 10.64
CA GLU A 51 17.59 -5.11 11.70
C GLU A 51 16.88 -5.68 12.92
N SER A 52 15.83 -5.00 13.39
CA SER A 52 15.01 -5.45 14.53
C SER A 52 14.42 -6.84 14.31
N LEU A 53 14.06 -7.22 13.07
CA LEU A 53 13.58 -8.56 12.75
C LEU A 53 14.65 -9.61 13.02
N VAL A 54 15.92 -9.33 12.72
CA VAL A 54 17.02 -10.26 12.96
C VAL A 54 17.32 -10.34 14.45
N ASP A 55 17.40 -9.19 15.12
CA ASP A 55 17.68 -9.10 16.56
C ASP A 55 16.60 -9.76 17.42
N SER A 56 15.34 -9.73 16.96
CA SER A 56 14.22 -10.42 17.62
C SER A 56 14.15 -11.92 17.31
N ASN A 57 15.18 -12.49 16.68
CA ASN A 57 15.19 -13.88 16.21
C ASN A 57 13.99 -14.18 15.29
N TYR A 58 13.72 -13.26 14.36
CA TYR A 58 12.62 -13.33 13.41
C TYR A 58 11.23 -13.38 14.05
N ASP A 59 11.02 -12.69 15.16
CA ASP A 59 9.67 -12.39 15.64
C ASP A 59 9.08 -11.23 14.82
N ILE A 60 8.07 -11.55 14.02
CA ILE A 60 7.48 -10.61 13.08
C ILE A 60 6.52 -9.62 13.75
N ASN A 61 5.90 -9.99 14.87
CA ASN A 61 4.85 -9.18 15.49
C ASN A 61 5.40 -7.84 16.04
N PRO A 62 6.50 -7.82 16.82
CA PRO A 62 7.11 -6.56 17.27
C PRO A 62 7.51 -5.66 16.10
N THR A 63 8.06 -6.25 15.03
CA THR A 63 8.49 -5.53 13.83
C THR A 63 7.32 -4.81 13.16
N LEU A 64 6.19 -5.48 12.96
CA LEU A 64 5.02 -4.89 12.31
C LEU A 64 4.27 -3.90 13.21
N ASN A 65 4.30 -4.11 14.52
CA ASN A 65 3.78 -3.15 15.48
C ASN A 65 4.61 -1.86 15.46
N ALA A 66 5.94 -1.97 15.39
CA ALA A 66 6.83 -0.81 15.24
C ALA A 66 6.56 -0.08 13.92
N TRP A 67 6.35 -0.80 12.81
CA TRP A 67 5.93 -0.18 11.54
C TRP A 67 4.62 0.60 11.67
N SER A 68 3.61 0.05 12.37
CA SER A 68 2.34 0.74 12.59
C SER A 68 2.52 2.07 13.33
N GLY A 69 3.41 2.12 14.31
CA GLY A 69 3.76 3.35 15.03
C GLY A 69 4.45 4.38 14.11
N ILE A 70 5.42 3.95 13.31
CA ILE A 70 6.11 4.80 12.33
C ILE A 70 5.12 5.33 11.29
N LYS A 71 4.25 4.47 10.75
CA LYS A 71 3.20 4.84 9.80
C LYS A 71 2.30 5.95 10.34
N SER A 72 1.89 5.86 11.61
CA SER A 72 1.09 6.91 12.25
C SER A 72 1.85 8.24 12.34
N GLN A 73 3.14 8.22 12.66
CA GLN A 73 3.98 9.42 12.69
C GLN A 73 4.13 10.06 11.30
N LEU A 74 4.29 9.24 10.26
CA LEU A 74 4.37 9.70 8.87
C LEU A 74 3.06 10.34 8.41
N MET A 75 1.90 9.73 8.74
CA MET A 75 0.59 10.33 8.47
C MET A 75 0.42 11.67 9.18
N GLY A 76 0.91 11.79 10.42
CA GLY A 76 0.88 13.04 11.17
C GLY A 76 1.67 14.19 10.52
N LEU A 77 2.61 13.91 9.59
CA LEU A 77 3.25 14.95 8.80
C LEU A 77 2.28 15.59 7.81
N GLY A 78 1.39 14.80 7.20
CA GLY A 78 0.32 15.28 6.33
C GLY A 78 -0.66 16.18 7.06
N ASP A 79 -1.15 15.72 8.22
CA ASP A 79 -2.01 16.53 9.10
C ASP A 79 -1.33 17.84 9.51
N LYS A 80 -0.02 17.81 9.74
CA LYS A 80 0.75 19.00 10.09
C LYS A 80 0.80 20.01 8.95
N VAL A 81 0.88 19.56 7.70
CA VAL A 81 0.84 20.44 6.51
C VAL A 81 -0.49 21.19 6.48
N GLU A 82 -1.62 20.47 6.53
CA GLU A 82 -2.95 21.06 6.49
C GLU A 82 -3.19 22.01 7.67
N ASN A 83 -2.88 21.57 8.89
CA ASN A 83 -3.04 22.39 10.09
C ASN A 83 -2.17 23.66 10.06
N THR A 84 -0.96 23.58 9.52
CA THR A 84 -0.06 24.74 9.43
C THR A 84 -0.60 25.75 8.43
N PHE A 85 -1.10 25.28 7.29
CA PHE A 85 -1.71 26.14 6.30
C PHE A 85 -2.92 26.89 6.88
N GLU A 86 -3.91 26.15 7.39
CA GLU A 86 -5.16 26.72 7.87
C GLU A 86 -4.98 27.64 9.10
N LYS A 87 -4.12 27.25 10.04
CA LYS A 87 -4.00 27.98 11.32
C LYS A 87 -2.98 29.11 11.29
N LYS A 88 -2.03 29.11 10.35
CA LYS A 88 -0.90 30.06 10.37
C LYS A 88 -0.67 30.75 9.03
N VAL A 89 -0.61 30.02 7.93
CA VAL A 89 -0.22 30.58 6.62
C VAL A 89 -1.38 31.34 6.00
N LYS A 90 -2.55 30.69 5.84
CA LYS A 90 -3.74 31.27 5.23
C LYS A 90 -4.15 32.58 5.92
N PRO A 91 -4.28 32.67 7.26
CA PRO A 91 -4.66 33.93 7.91
C PRO A 91 -3.68 35.08 7.65
N GLN A 92 -2.38 34.78 7.51
CA GLN A 92 -1.38 35.81 7.19
C GLN A 92 -1.42 36.22 5.72
N MET A 93 -1.65 35.28 4.79
CA MET A 93 -1.80 35.57 3.36
C MET A 93 -3.00 36.47 3.09
N LEU A 94 -4.12 36.26 3.80
CA LEU A 94 -5.34 37.05 3.65
C LEU A 94 -5.21 38.52 4.05
N ASN A 95 -4.09 38.93 4.68
CA ASN A 95 -3.78 40.34 4.90
C ASN A 95 -3.31 41.06 3.62
N TYR A 96 -2.92 40.31 2.59
CA TYR A 96 -2.32 40.84 1.37
C TYR A 96 -3.14 40.51 0.11
N ILE A 97 -3.84 39.37 0.11
CA ILE A 97 -4.56 38.85 -1.04
C ILE A 97 -5.96 38.38 -0.66
N GLU A 98 -6.86 38.22 -1.65
CA GLU A 98 -8.17 37.62 -1.43
C GLU A 98 -8.08 36.09 -1.25
N GLU A 99 -9.10 35.49 -0.65
CA GLU A 99 -9.12 34.05 -0.39
C GLU A 99 -9.01 33.20 -1.68
N TRP A 100 -9.62 33.67 -2.77
CA TRP A 100 -9.53 32.99 -4.07
C TRP A 100 -8.11 32.97 -4.63
N ASP A 101 -7.27 33.95 -4.30
CA ASP A 101 -5.88 34.04 -4.77
C ASP A 101 -4.93 33.15 -3.97
N ALA A 102 -5.35 32.69 -2.78
CA ALA A 102 -4.60 31.80 -1.90
C ALA A 102 -4.78 30.31 -2.26
N ILE A 103 -5.69 30.00 -3.20
CA ILE A 103 -6.01 28.61 -3.59
C ILE A 103 -4.79 27.89 -4.14
N ASP A 104 -3.96 28.56 -4.96
CA ASP A 104 -2.74 27.95 -5.51
C ASP A 104 -1.80 27.48 -4.40
N GLU A 105 -1.67 28.28 -3.33
CA GLU A 105 -0.80 27.98 -2.18
C GLU A 105 -1.39 26.89 -1.29
N ALA A 106 -2.72 26.87 -1.14
CA ALA A 106 -3.43 25.79 -0.46
C ALA A 106 -3.24 24.45 -1.19
N GLN A 107 -3.35 24.47 -2.52
CA GLN A 107 -3.20 23.29 -3.36
C GLN A 107 -1.82 22.65 -3.22
N LYS A 108 -0.74 23.42 -3.04
CA LYS A 108 0.60 22.85 -2.77
C LYS A 108 0.59 21.93 -1.54
N GLY A 109 -0.07 22.36 -0.47
CA GLY A 109 -0.21 21.58 0.76
C GLY A 109 -1.06 20.32 0.55
N THR A 110 -2.20 20.45 -0.14
CA THR A 110 -3.07 19.32 -0.48
C THR A 110 -2.33 18.28 -1.33
N ILE A 111 -1.61 18.71 -2.37
CA ILE A 111 -0.83 17.84 -3.25
C ILE A 111 0.23 17.07 -2.44
N LEU A 112 0.97 17.75 -1.56
CA LEU A 112 1.95 17.08 -0.71
C LEU A 112 1.28 16.06 0.21
N ASN A 113 0.19 16.43 0.88
CA ASN A 113 -0.54 15.55 1.80
C ASN A 113 -1.06 14.28 1.08
N GLU A 114 -1.75 14.43 -0.05
CA GLU A 114 -2.22 13.30 -0.86
C GLU A 114 -1.06 12.41 -1.33
N SER A 115 0.07 13.02 -1.69
CA SER A 115 1.27 12.27 -2.09
C SER A 115 1.82 11.42 -0.94
N ILE A 116 1.84 11.93 0.29
CA ILE A 116 2.31 11.22 1.49
C ILE A 116 1.51 9.93 1.69
N TYR A 117 0.18 10.00 1.66
CA TYR A 117 -0.67 8.81 1.82
C TYR A 117 -0.36 7.72 0.79
N SER A 118 -0.34 8.10 -0.51
CA SER A 118 -0.08 7.14 -1.59
C SER A 118 1.32 6.52 -1.51
N ARG A 119 2.31 7.30 -1.06
CA ARG A 119 3.69 6.83 -0.90
C ARG A 119 3.85 5.93 0.31
N ILE A 120 3.15 6.21 1.42
CA ILE A 120 3.10 5.31 2.59
C ILE A 120 2.50 3.96 2.20
N GLU A 121 1.39 3.94 1.45
CA GLU A 121 0.74 2.69 1.03
C GLU A 121 1.68 1.85 0.17
N ARG A 122 2.29 2.46 -0.85
CA ARG A 122 3.26 1.76 -1.70
C ARG A 122 4.48 1.28 -0.92
N TYR A 123 5.01 2.13 -0.04
CA TYR A 123 6.16 1.79 0.78
C TYR A 123 5.85 0.64 1.75
N GLN A 124 4.65 0.63 2.34
CA GLN A 124 4.19 -0.49 3.18
C GLN A 124 4.26 -1.82 2.43
N ILE A 125 3.82 -1.88 1.15
CA ILE A 125 3.93 -3.10 0.33
C ILE A 125 5.38 -3.56 0.22
N VAL A 126 6.30 -2.63 -0.07
CA VAL A 126 7.73 -2.93 -0.22
C VAL A 126 8.33 -3.43 1.09
N LEU A 127 8.11 -2.70 2.17
CA LEU A 127 8.69 -2.98 3.48
C LEU A 127 8.15 -4.31 4.05
N GLU A 128 6.83 -4.48 4.08
CA GLU A 128 6.20 -5.71 4.56
C GLU A 128 6.62 -6.90 3.69
N GLY A 129 6.75 -6.73 2.38
CA GLY A 129 7.28 -7.75 1.48
C GLY A 129 8.72 -8.15 1.80
N LYS A 130 9.62 -7.19 2.04
CA LYS A 130 11.01 -7.44 2.43
C LYS A 130 11.11 -8.15 3.78
N ILE A 131 10.37 -7.68 4.78
CA ILE A 131 10.27 -8.31 6.11
C ILE A 131 9.77 -9.74 5.99
N SER A 132 8.64 -9.92 5.30
CA SER A 132 8.01 -11.22 5.09
C SER A 132 8.90 -12.20 4.34
N LYS A 133 9.64 -11.74 3.32
CA LYS A 133 10.59 -12.58 2.60
C LYS A 133 11.75 -13.05 3.50
N ARG A 134 12.36 -12.14 4.27
CA ARG A 134 13.42 -12.51 5.23
C ARG A 134 12.91 -13.49 6.29
N PHE A 135 11.71 -13.25 6.81
CA PHE A 135 11.05 -14.16 7.73
C PHE A 135 10.81 -15.53 7.09
N TYR A 136 10.25 -15.57 5.90
CA TYR A 136 9.95 -16.80 5.17
C TYR A 136 11.21 -17.63 4.91
N ASP A 137 12.26 -16.98 4.39
CA ASP A 137 13.55 -17.61 4.10
C ASP A 137 14.19 -18.23 5.36
N HIS A 138 13.99 -17.61 6.53
CA HIS A 138 14.42 -18.18 7.81
C HIS A 138 13.48 -19.30 8.28
N ALA A 139 12.16 -19.09 8.23
CA ALA A 139 11.16 -20.01 8.74
C ALA A 139 11.15 -21.35 7.99
N ILE A 140 11.40 -21.34 6.67
CA ILE A 140 11.43 -22.55 5.85
C ILE A 140 12.60 -23.47 6.20
N THR A 141 13.66 -22.96 6.83
CA THR A 141 14.79 -23.78 7.26
C THR A 141 14.40 -24.80 8.33
N PHE A 142 13.39 -24.48 9.16
CA PHE A 142 12.85 -25.38 10.19
C PHE A 142 11.99 -26.51 9.61
N LEU A 143 11.54 -26.42 8.36
CA LEU A 143 10.79 -27.51 7.71
C LEU A 143 11.66 -28.72 7.35
N ASN A 144 12.98 -28.61 7.48
CA ASN A 144 13.91 -29.70 7.24
C ASN A 144 14.28 -30.46 8.52
N GLU A 145 13.68 -30.14 9.66
CA GLU A 145 13.86 -30.91 10.89
C GLU A 145 13.16 -32.26 10.79
N ASN A 146 13.83 -33.32 11.26
CA ASN A 146 13.30 -34.68 11.23
C ASN A 146 12.11 -34.79 12.19
N PHE A 147 10.97 -35.25 11.67
CA PHE A 147 9.80 -35.58 12.49
C PHE A 147 9.76 -37.08 12.71
N ASN A 148 9.82 -37.53 13.96
CA ASN A 148 9.89 -38.95 14.30
C ASN A 148 8.60 -39.40 14.99
N CYS A 149 8.24 -40.66 14.78
CA CYS A 149 7.11 -41.27 15.47
C CYS A 149 7.36 -41.30 16.97
N THR A 150 6.41 -40.81 17.75
CA THR A 150 6.49 -40.75 19.21
C THR A 150 6.53 -42.14 19.88
N GLN A 151 6.04 -43.17 19.19
CA GLN A 151 5.99 -44.54 19.74
C GLN A 151 7.20 -45.39 19.37
N CYS A 152 7.68 -45.36 18.13
CA CYS A 152 8.76 -46.24 17.67
C CYS A 152 10.04 -45.52 17.25
N GLY A 153 10.05 -44.18 17.21
CA GLY A 153 11.19 -43.37 16.79
C GLY A 153 11.49 -43.36 15.29
N ALA A 154 10.72 -44.10 14.47
CA ALA A 154 10.87 -44.10 13.02
C ALA A 154 10.63 -42.71 12.43
N GLU A 155 11.46 -42.31 11.48
CA GLU A 155 11.29 -41.04 10.75
C GLU A 155 9.99 -41.05 9.95
N LEU A 156 9.28 -39.92 9.97
CA LEU A 156 7.99 -39.74 9.32
C LEU A 156 8.11 -38.66 8.25
N GLU A 157 7.56 -38.96 7.07
CA GLU A 157 7.46 -37.99 5.99
C GLU A 157 6.34 -36.99 6.28
N VAL A 158 6.70 -35.74 6.52
CA VAL A 158 5.76 -34.63 6.70
C VAL A 158 5.62 -33.87 5.39
N LYS A 159 4.38 -33.58 5.01
CA LYS A 159 4.08 -32.70 3.88
C LYS A 159 4.53 -31.27 4.20
N LYS A 160 5.64 -30.85 3.60
CA LYS A 160 6.30 -29.55 3.86
C LYS A 160 5.53 -28.34 3.30
N ASP A 161 4.51 -28.58 2.48
CA ASP A 161 3.57 -27.59 1.96
C ASP A 161 2.36 -27.38 2.88
N ILE A 162 2.26 -28.08 4.01
CA ILE A 162 1.15 -27.96 4.96
C ILE A 162 1.62 -27.23 6.23
N PHE A 163 1.43 -25.91 6.26
CA PHE A 163 1.77 -25.02 7.38
C PHE A 163 0.75 -25.05 8.54
N ARG A 164 0.09 -26.18 8.76
CA ARG A 164 -0.93 -26.39 9.80
C ARG A 164 -0.78 -27.76 10.44
N SER A 165 -1.33 -27.89 11.64
CA SER A 165 -1.37 -29.18 12.31
C SER A 165 -2.12 -30.22 11.47
N HIS A 166 -1.54 -31.41 11.34
CA HIS A 166 -2.14 -32.51 10.60
C HIS A 166 -1.67 -33.86 11.13
N TYR A 167 -2.45 -34.89 10.85
CA TYR A 167 -2.14 -36.26 11.27
C TYR A 167 -1.18 -36.92 10.29
N VAL A 168 -0.19 -37.63 10.83
CA VAL A 168 0.81 -38.40 10.09
C VAL A 168 0.85 -39.82 10.65
N SER A 169 0.41 -40.79 9.84
CA SER A 169 0.42 -42.19 10.21
C SER A 169 1.81 -42.79 10.05
N CYS A 170 2.31 -43.48 11.07
CA CYS A 170 3.57 -44.21 11.00
C CYS A 170 3.40 -45.51 10.22
N SER A 171 4.15 -45.70 9.14
CA SER A 171 4.14 -46.94 8.34
C SER A 171 4.73 -48.14 9.09
N TYR A 172 5.56 -47.91 10.11
CA TYR A 172 6.23 -48.98 10.86
C TYR A 172 5.35 -49.58 11.96
N CYS A 173 4.72 -48.75 12.79
CA CYS A 173 3.95 -49.20 13.95
C CYS A 173 2.46 -48.85 13.91
N ASN A 174 1.97 -48.23 12.82
CA ASN A 174 0.58 -47.80 12.61
C ASN A 174 0.05 -46.75 13.60
N THR A 175 0.91 -46.16 14.43
CA THR A 175 0.54 -45.06 15.33
C THR A 175 0.25 -43.81 14.52
N VAL A 176 -0.83 -43.09 14.87
CA VAL A 176 -1.14 -41.77 14.31
C VAL A 176 -0.45 -40.72 15.16
N ASN A 177 0.44 -39.93 14.55
CA ASN A 177 1.13 -38.82 15.18
C ASN A 177 0.48 -37.51 14.73
N THR A 178 0.53 -36.49 15.57
CA THR A 178 0.10 -35.14 15.18
C THR A 178 1.34 -34.32 14.92
N PHE A 179 1.56 -33.92 13.68
CA PHE A 179 2.54 -32.90 13.37
C PHE A 179 1.96 -31.54 13.80
N ILE A 180 2.69 -30.82 14.64
CA ILE A 180 2.37 -29.46 15.06
C ILE A 180 3.51 -28.57 14.56
N PRO A 181 3.28 -27.70 13.56
CA PRO A 181 4.30 -26.77 13.12
C PRO A 181 4.73 -25.86 14.27
N SER A 182 6.00 -25.43 14.27
CA SER A 182 6.44 -24.37 15.18
C SER A 182 5.66 -23.08 14.93
N ASP A 183 5.61 -22.19 15.91
CA ASP A 183 4.91 -20.89 15.79
C ASP A 183 5.39 -20.09 14.57
N LYS A 184 6.69 -20.18 14.24
CA LYS A 184 7.28 -19.55 13.05
C LYS A 184 6.74 -20.15 11.75
N ILE A 185 6.60 -21.47 11.68
CA ILE A 185 6.04 -22.15 10.50
C ILE A 185 4.54 -21.83 10.36
N ALA A 186 3.79 -21.79 11.47
CA ALA A 186 2.37 -21.44 11.45
C ALA A 186 2.12 -20.00 10.93
N GLN A 187 3.07 -19.08 11.17
CA GLN A 187 3.01 -17.71 10.67
C GLN A 187 3.35 -17.56 9.18
N ILE A 188 3.90 -18.59 8.51
CA ILE A 188 4.24 -18.54 7.06
C ILE A 188 3.03 -18.13 6.23
N ARG A 189 1.85 -18.68 6.52
CA ARG A 189 0.64 -18.39 5.75
C ARG A 189 0.26 -16.91 5.78
N TRP A 190 0.52 -16.23 6.90
CA TRP A 190 0.23 -14.81 7.06
C TRP A 190 1.19 -13.94 6.22
N VAL A 191 2.48 -14.31 6.16
CA VAL A 191 3.47 -13.52 5.43
C VAL A 191 3.41 -13.67 3.91
N VAL A 192 2.84 -14.77 3.40
CA VAL A 192 2.73 -15.05 1.95
C VAL A 192 2.02 -13.92 1.22
N ASP A 193 0.93 -13.39 1.77
CA ASP A 193 0.18 -12.32 1.11
C ASP A 193 1.04 -11.06 0.94
N ASN A 194 1.90 -10.72 1.90
CA ASN A 194 2.83 -9.59 1.77
C ASN A 194 3.92 -9.85 0.73
N ILE A 195 4.46 -11.07 0.67
CA ILE A 195 5.45 -11.47 -0.36
C ILE A 195 4.83 -11.32 -1.74
N VAL A 196 3.64 -11.86 -1.94
CA VAL A 196 2.92 -11.81 -3.21
C VAL A 196 2.67 -10.36 -3.64
N ARG A 197 2.13 -9.50 -2.76
CA ARG A 197 1.91 -8.06 -3.07
C ARG A 197 3.20 -7.38 -3.51
N TYR A 198 4.31 -7.70 -2.87
CA TYR A 198 5.61 -7.16 -3.21
C TYR A 198 6.13 -7.68 -4.56
N THR A 199 5.95 -8.96 -4.85
CA THR A 199 6.31 -9.57 -6.15
C THR A 199 5.56 -8.91 -7.30
N VAL A 200 4.26 -8.63 -7.13
CA VAL A 200 3.39 -8.03 -8.18
C VAL A 200 3.23 -6.51 -8.04
N ILE A 201 4.20 -5.83 -7.43
CA ILE A 201 4.12 -4.39 -7.17
C ILE A 201 4.05 -3.55 -8.46
N ALA A 202 4.63 -4.04 -9.56
CA ALA A 202 4.58 -3.33 -10.84
C ALA A 202 3.15 -3.32 -11.41
N GLU A 203 2.43 -4.43 -11.30
CA GLU A 203 1.02 -4.53 -11.68
C GLU A 203 0.14 -3.67 -10.77
N TRP A 204 0.45 -3.62 -9.47
CA TRP A 204 -0.21 -2.72 -8.53
C TRP A 204 0.02 -1.24 -8.89
N ASP A 205 1.26 -0.84 -9.20
CA ASP A 205 1.60 0.52 -9.62
C ASP A 205 0.84 0.90 -10.91
N ALA A 206 0.75 -0.02 -11.87
CA ALA A 206 -0.01 0.19 -13.11
C ALA A 206 -1.52 0.34 -12.85
N LEU A 207 -2.09 -0.47 -11.95
CA LEU A 207 -3.47 -0.32 -11.51
C LEU A 207 -3.71 1.04 -10.84
N GLN A 208 -2.88 1.43 -9.87
CA GLN A 208 -3.03 2.70 -9.17
C GLN A 208 -2.94 3.89 -10.12
N ASN A 209 -2.11 3.80 -11.16
CA ASN A 209 -2.06 4.82 -12.20
C ASN A 209 -3.40 4.97 -12.94
N GLU A 210 -4.01 3.87 -13.37
CA GLU A 210 -5.32 3.92 -14.04
C GLU A 210 -6.43 4.36 -13.09
N VAL A 211 -6.40 3.98 -11.80
CA VAL A 211 -7.33 4.49 -10.79
C VAL A 211 -7.22 6.00 -10.65
N ARG A 212 -5.99 6.55 -10.59
CA ARG A 212 -5.77 8.01 -10.55
C ARG A 212 -6.24 8.69 -11.82
N ASN A 213 -5.95 8.12 -12.99
CA ASN A 213 -6.39 8.66 -14.27
C ASN A 213 -7.91 8.70 -14.37
N TYR A 214 -8.57 7.63 -13.94
CA TYR A 214 -10.04 7.53 -13.89
C TYR A 214 -10.65 8.56 -12.92
N LYS A 215 -10.11 8.69 -11.70
CA LYS A 215 -10.60 9.67 -10.70
C LYS A 215 -10.43 11.13 -11.11
N LYS A 216 -9.46 11.44 -11.97
CA LYS A 216 -9.25 12.79 -12.52
C LYS A 216 -10.24 13.14 -13.63
N MET A 217 -10.99 12.17 -14.15
CA MET A 217 -11.97 12.45 -15.19
C MET A 217 -13.14 13.24 -14.60
N PRO A 218 -13.64 14.25 -15.32
CA PRO A 218 -14.81 14.99 -14.87
C PRO A 218 -16.01 14.04 -14.76
N SER A 219 -16.77 14.17 -13.68
CA SER A 219 -18.08 13.53 -13.57
C SER A 219 -18.98 14.10 -14.68
N LYS A 220 -19.42 13.24 -15.59
CA LYS A 220 -20.34 13.62 -16.67
C LYS A 220 -21.78 13.47 -16.19
N ALA A 221 -22.63 14.44 -16.52
CA ALA A 221 -24.07 14.34 -16.24
C ALA A 221 -24.69 13.14 -16.98
N ASP A 222 -25.83 12.65 -16.52
CA ASP A 222 -26.45 11.42 -17.06
C ASP A 222 -26.84 11.50 -18.55
N HIS A 223 -26.86 12.70 -19.13
CA HIS A 223 -27.20 12.94 -20.54
C HIS A 223 -25.97 13.20 -21.44
N GLU A 224 -24.76 13.16 -20.91
CA GLU A 224 -23.53 13.39 -21.67
C GLU A 224 -22.92 12.08 -22.21
N ASP A 225 -22.16 12.19 -23.30
CA ASP A 225 -21.42 11.08 -23.88
C ASP A 225 -20.36 10.53 -22.90
N LYS A 226 -20.66 9.37 -22.29
CA LYS A 226 -19.79 8.66 -21.34
C LYS A 226 -18.73 7.78 -22.04
N SER A 227 -18.56 7.84 -23.36
CA SER A 227 -17.65 6.95 -24.11
C SER A 227 -16.20 6.99 -23.59
N GLU A 228 -15.64 8.17 -23.35
CA GLU A 228 -14.28 8.31 -22.80
C GLU A 228 -14.16 7.74 -21.38
N LEU A 229 -15.16 7.98 -20.54
CA LEU A 229 -15.21 7.47 -19.18
C LEU A 229 -15.30 5.95 -19.17
N LEU A 230 -16.11 5.37 -20.06
CA LEU A 230 -16.21 3.92 -20.26
C LEU A 230 -14.89 3.33 -20.75
N VAL A 231 -14.18 4.00 -21.66
CA VAL A 231 -12.85 3.55 -22.12
C VAL A 231 -11.84 3.55 -20.97
N ALA A 232 -11.81 4.61 -20.16
CA ALA A 232 -10.93 4.67 -18.99
C ALA A 232 -11.31 3.64 -17.92
N PHE A 233 -12.61 3.43 -17.67
CA PHE A 233 -13.11 2.40 -16.78
C PHE A 233 -12.64 1.01 -17.23
N LYS A 234 -12.80 0.67 -18.52
CA LYS A 234 -12.34 -0.62 -19.08
C LYS A 234 -10.82 -0.80 -18.94
N ARG A 235 -10.03 0.27 -19.11
CA ARG A 235 -8.57 0.21 -18.87
C ARG A 235 -8.26 -0.10 -17.41
N ARG A 236 -8.91 0.58 -16.47
CA ARG A 236 -8.79 0.29 -15.03
C ARG A 236 -9.20 -1.14 -14.71
N GLU A 237 -10.37 -1.57 -15.16
CA GLU A 237 -10.90 -2.93 -14.98
C GLU A 237 -9.90 -3.99 -15.46
N GLN A 238 -9.33 -3.80 -16.65
CA GLN A 238 -8.31 -4.70 -17.19
C GLN A 238 -7.05 -4.75 -16.33
N LYS A 239 -6.55 -3.59 -15.85
CA LYS A 239 -5.37 -3.55 -14.96
C LYS A 239 -5.66 -4.17 -13.60
N GLU A 240 -6.86 -4.00 -13.09
CA GLU A 240 -7.28 -4.60 -11.82
C GLU A 240 -7.36 -6.12 -11.92
N ARG A 241 -7.95 -6.63 -13.00
CA ARG A 241 -7.96 -8.06 -13.31
C ARG A 241 -6.55 -8.62 -13.45
N THR A 242 -5.69 -7.93 -14.21
CA THR A 242 -4.29 -8.34 -14.41
C THR A 242 -3.54 -8.43 -13.08
N TYR A 243 -3.70 -7.44 -12.21
CA TYR A 243 -3.11 -7.45 -10.88
C TYR A 243 -3.60 -8.64 -10.04
N TRP A 244 -4.92 -8.89 -10.00
CA TRP A 244 -5.46 -9.99 -9.21
C TRP A 244 -5.11 -11.38 -9.77
N GLU A 245 -5.07 -11.54 -11.09
CA GLU A 245 -4.61 -12.78 -11.72
C GLU A 245 -3.15 -13.06 -11.35
N ARG A 246 -2.25 -12.07 -11.54
CA ARG A 246 -0.83 -12.20 -11.15
C ARG A 246 -0.66 -12.44 -9.65
N TYR A 247 -1.42 -11.73 -8.81
CA TYR A 247 -1.42 -11.94 -7.36
C TYR A 247 -1.76 -13.40 -7.02
N MET A 248 -2.87 -13.92 -7.56
CA MET A 248 -3.31 -15.28 -7.24
C MET A 248 -2.35 -16.32 -7.83
N GLU A 249 -1.75 -16.05 -8.99
CA GLU A 249 -0.69 -16.87 -9.58
C GLU A 249 0.51 -17.03 -8.64
N GLU A 250 1.11 -15.92 -8.22
CA GLU A 250 2.26 -15.94 -7.31
C GLU A 250 1.88 -16.54 -5.95
N ARG A 251 0.64 -16.33 -5.49
CA ARG A 251 0.17 -16.90 -4.22
C ARG A 251 0.13 -18.42 -4.24
N TYR A 252 -0.41 -19.04 -5.29
CA TYR A 252 -0.50 -20.50 -5.31
C TYR A 252 0.87 -21.18 -5.58
N GLN A 253 1.89 -20.45 -6.04
CA GLN A 253 3.26 -20.98 -6.06
C GLN A 253 3.80 -21.24 -4.64
N LEU A 254 3.37 -20.43 -3.67
CA LEU A 254 3.76 -20.55 -2.27
C LEU A 254 2.77 -21.37 -1.44
N LEU A 255 1.50 -21.40 -1.85
CA LEU A 255 0.40 -22.11 -1.19
C LEU A 255 -0.43 -22.88 -2.25
N PRO A 256 0.02 -24.08 -2.69
CA PRO A 256 -0.59 -24.82 -3.79
C PRO A 256 -2.09 -25.10 -3.65
N GLU A 257 -2.63 -25.13 -2.43
CA GLU A 257 -4.05 -25.34 -2.17
C GLU A 257 -4.96 -24.26 -2.79
N TYR A 258 -4.44 -23.05 -3.07
CA TYR A 258 -5.20 -21.97 -3.71
C TYR A 258 -5.34 -22.15 -5.23
N LYS A 259 -4.65 -23.12 -5.83
CA LYS A 259 -4.73 -23.37 -7.27
C LYS A 259 -6.15 -23.77 -7.70
N GLU A 260 -6.85 -24.52 -6.86
CA GLU A 260 -8.21 -24.99 -7.15
C GLU A 260 -9.25 -23.86 -7.07
N THR A 261 -9.00 -22.84 -6.25
CA THR A 261 -9.90 -21.69 -6.07
C THR A 261 -9.53 -20.47 -6.91
N PHE A 262 -8.43 -20.52 -7.66
CA PHE A 262 -7.87 -19.40 -8.44
C PHE A 262 -8.94 -18.56 -9.16
N LYS A 263 -9.77 -19.19 -10.01
CA LYS A 263 -10.78 -18.49 -10.81
C LYS A 263 -11.83 -17.84 -9.91
N HIS A 264 -12.29 -18.56 -8.89
CA HIS A 264 -13.29 -18.05 -7.95
C HIS A 264 -12.75 -16.83 -7.19
N ASP A 265 -11.51 -16.92 -6.69
CA ASP A 265 -10.90 -15.86 -5.89
C ASP A 265 -10.67 -14.59 -6.70
N VAL A 266 -10.26 -14.70 -7.97
CA VAL A 266 -10.18 -13.54 -8.89
C VAL A 266 -11.55 -12.89 -9.09
N GLU A 267 -12.61 -13.67 -9.34
CA GLU A 267 -13.96 -13.11 -9.52
C GLU A 267 -14.49 -12.44 -8.25
N VAL A 268 -14.20 -13.00 -7.06
CA VAL A 268 -14.55 -12.37 -5.78
C VAL A 268 -13.86 -11.01 -5.61
N LYS A 269 -12.58 -10.90 -5.99
CA LYS A 269 -11.86 -9.62 -5.95
C LYS A 269 -12.39 -8.59 -6.95
N MET A 270 -12.82 -9.05 -8.12
CA MET A 270 -13.37 -8.18 -9.18
C MET A 270 -14.83 -7.76 -8.93
N LYS A 271 -15.52 -8.34 -7.94
CA LYS A 271 -16.94 -8.09 -7.67
C LYS A 271 -17.31 -6.60 -7.60
N HIS A 272 -16.53 -5.80 -6.87
CA HIS A 272 -16.80 -4.36 -6.73
C HIS A 272 -16.67 -3.60 -8.06
N VAL A 273 -15.72 -3.99 -8.91
CA VAL A 273 -15.57 -3.40 -10.25
C VAL A 273 -16.80 -3.72 -11.10
N TYR A 274 -17.31 -4.95 -11.03
CA TYR A 274 -18.50 -5.32 -11.79
C TYR A 274 -19.77 -4.62 -11.27
N GLU A 275 -19.90 -4.45 -9.95
CA GLU A 275 -21.00 -3.68 -9.35
C GLU A 275 -20.95 -2.21 -9.76
N GLU A 276 -19.77 -1.59 -9.78
CA GLU A 276 -19.56 -0.23 -10.28
C GLU A 276 -19.89 -0.13 -11.77
N ARG A 277 -19.43 -1.09 -12.59
CA ARG A 277 -19.72 -1.13 -14.03
C ARG A 277 -21.24 -1.11 -14.29
N LYS A 278 -21.97 -1.95 -13.57
CA LYS A 278 -23.43 -2.03 -13.66
C LYS A 278 -24.09 -0.72 -13.24
N ARG A 279 -23.63 -0.11 -12.15
CA ARG A 279 -24.20 1.14 -11.62
C ARG A 279 -23.94 2.34 -12.55
N GLU A 280 -22.73 2.48 -13.07
CA GLU A 280 -22.30 3.67 -13.80
C GLU A 280 -22.62 3.62 -15.30
N PHE A 281 -22.70 2.41 -15.88
CA PHE A 281 -22.84 2.23 -17.33
C PHE A 281 -23.99 1.32 -17.77
N ASP A 282 -24.76 0.74 -16.83
CA ASP A 282 -25.86 -0.19 -17.13
C ASP A 282 -25.42 -1.42 -17.96
N LEU A 283 -24.21 -1.94 -17.67
CA LEU A 283 -23.54 -3.07 -18.34
C LEU A 283 -23.23 -4.24 -17.41
#